data_AF-A0A3E2DMQ2-F1
#
_entry.id   AF-A0A3E2DMQ2-F1
#
_cell.length_a   1.000
_cell.length_b   1.000
_cell.length_c   1.000
_cell.angle_alpha   90.00
_cell.angle_beta   90.00
_cell.angle_gamma   90.00
#
_symmetry.space_group_name_H-M   'P 1'
#
loop_
_entity.id
_entity.type
_entity.pdbx_description
1 polymer ?
#
loop_
_entity_poly.entity_id
_entity_poly.type
_entity_poly.pdbx_seq_one_letter_code
_entity_poly.pdbx_strand_id
1 'polypeptide(L)'
;MIIDAEDAREVAEMRARELEPAARAWTTMAACHGDMSVDHAAKVLSRDAAISTGRNRLFSSMADAGWIYRAGDRNQWHAYQTQIENGRLAHKLSGPFLNHRTGELEVPAPTIRITTKGLSVLHRILGGTDDLDYLLSSDEEAAA
;
A
#
# COMPACT_ATOMS: atom_id res chain seq x y z
N MET A 1 -21.56 23.78 -36.36
CA MET A 1 -20.16 23.46 -36.02
C MET A 1 -20.21 22.66 -34.73
N ILE A 2 -20.27 21.31 -34.83
CA ILE A 2 -20.54 20.36 -33.72
C ILE A 2 -19.38 19.34 -33.61
N ILE A 3 -18.25 19.59 -34.30
CA ILE A 3 -17.20 18.59 -34.49
C ILE A 3 -16.26 18.48 -33.27
N ASP A 4 -16.16 19.52 -32.43
CA ASP A 4 -15.16 19.55 -31.34
C ASP A 4 -15.48 18.66 -30.12
N ALA A 5 -16.74 18.22 -29.95
CA ALA A 5 -17.17 17.48 -28.76
C ALA A 5 -17.03 15.96 -28.89
N GLU A 6 -17.16 15.42 -30.10
CA GLU A 6 -16.97 13.98 -30.38
C GLU A 6 -15.49 13.62 -30.44
N ASP A 7 -14.66 14.45 -31.08
CA ASP A 7 -13.21 14.24 -31.18
C ASP A 7 -12.52 14.23 -29.80
N ALA A 8 -13.00 15.05 -28.85
CA ALA A 8 -12.47 15.07 -27.48
C ALA A 8 -12.78 13.79 -26.70
N ARG A 9 -13.92 13.12 -26.97
CA ARG A 9 -14.28 11.84 -26.35
C ARG A 9 -13.46 10.69 -26.92
N GLU A 10 -13.29 10.64 -28.24
CA GLU A 10 -12.49 9.60 -28.88
C GLU A 10 -11.02 9.66 -28.45
N VAL A 11 -10.44 10.86 -28.31
CA VAL A 11 -9.06 11.02 -27.83
C VAL A 11 -8.91 10.59 -26.36
N ALA A 12 -9.93 10.82 -25.53
CA ALA A 12 -9.93 10.34 -24.15
C ALA A 12 -10.04 8.80 -24.05
N GLU A 13 -10.90 8.19 -24.87
CA GLU A 13 -11.07 6.73 -24.93
C GLU A 13 -9.83 6.01 -25.46
N MET A 14 -9.13 6.61 -26.43
CA MET A 14 -7.90 6.06 -26.98
C MET A 14 -6.77 6.07 -25.94
N ARG A 15 -6.63 7.17 -25.18
CA ARG A 15 -5.68 7.25 -24.06
C ARG A 15 -6.01 6.27 -22.93
N ALA A 16 -7.30 6.03 -22.66
CA ALA A 16 -7.71 5.03 -21.68
C ALA A 16 -7.28 3.62 -22.10
N ARG A 17 -7.50 3.23 -23.37
CA ARG A 17 -7.12 1.92 -23.92
C ARG A 17 -5.61 1.65 -23.92
N GLU A 18 -4.78 2.67 -24.07
CA GLU A 18 -3.32 2.53 -24.03
C GLU A 18 -2.77 2.34 -22.61
N LEU A 19 -3.47 2.86 -21.60
CA LEU A 19 -3.07 2.77 -20.18
C LEU A 19 -3.58 1.49 -19.49
N GLU A 20 -4.64 0.87 -20.01
CA GLU A 20 -5.19 -0.38 -19.46
C GLU A 20 -4.18 -1.55 -19.32
N PRO A 21 -3.24 -1.81 -20.26
CA PRO A 21 -2.30 -2.93 -20.14
C PRO A 21 -1.28 -2.73 -19.01
N ALA A 22 -0.85 -1.48 -18.79
CA ALA A 22 0.09 -1.14 -17.71
C ALA A 22 -0.61 -1.30 -16.35
N ALA A 23 -1.81 -0.74 -16.20
CA ALA A 23 -2.66 -0.90 -15.02
C ALA A 23 -2.93 -2.38 -14.67
N ARG A 24 -3.28 -3.21 -15.65
CA ARG A 24 -3.56 -4.65 -15.46
C ARG A 24 -2.36 -5.46 -14.97
N ALA A 25 -1.14 -5.09 -15.38
CA ALA A 25 0.09 -5.75 -14.91
C ALA A 25 0.33 -5.47 -13.41
N TRP A 26 -0.02 -4.28 -12.92
CA TRP A 26 0.07 -3.90 -11.51
C TRP A 26 -1.02 -4.54 -10.66
N THR A 27 -2.27 -4.56 -11.14
CA THR A 27 -3.39 -5.25 -10.48
C THR A 27 -3.08 -6.73 -10.28
N THR A 28 -2.54 -7.40 -11.30
CA THR A 28 -2.17 -8.82 -11.21
C THR A 28 -1.06 -9.07 -10.19
N MET A 29 -0.08 -8.15 -10.05
CA MET A 29 0.97 -8.25 -9.04
C MET A 29 0.46 -7.97 -7.61
N ALA A 30 -0.43 -7.00 -7.44
CA ALA A 30 -1.04 -6.68 -6.14
C ALA A 30 -2.04 -7.76 -5.70
N ALA A 31 -2.77 -8.37 -6.64
CA ALA A 31 -3.76 -9.42 -6.38
C ALA A 31 -3.16 -10.78 -5.98
N CYS A 32 -1.82 -10.95 -6.01
CA CYS A 32 -1.15 -12.14 -5.46
C CYS A 32 -1.21 -12.16 -3.93
N HIS A 33 -2.39 -12.50 -3.42
CA HIS A 33 -2.77 -12.94 -2.08
C HIS A 33 -1.67 -12.94 -1.01
N GLY A 34 -1.46 -11.79 -0.36
CA GLY A 34 -0.68 -11.71 0.89
C GLY A 34 -0.32 -10.30 1.33
N ASP A 35 -0.43 -10.04 2.63
CA ASP A 35 0.05 -8.84 3.27
C ASP A 35 1.58 -8.71 3.08
N MET A 36 2.02 -7.57 2.58
CA MET A 36 3.44 -7.33 2.28
C MET A 36 4.19 -6.84 3.51
N SER A 37 5.48 -7.19 3.61
CA SER A 37 6.34 -6.50 4.58
C SER A 37 6.52 -5.04 4.16
N VAL A 38 6.77 -4.15 5.13
CA VAL A 38 7.05 -2.73 4.85
C VAL A 38 8.27 -2.56 3.93
N ASP A 39 9.25 -3.45 4.04
CA ASP A 39 10.41 -3.48 3.13
C ASP A 39 10.01 -3.76 1.68
N HIS A 40 9.18 -4.79 1.48
CA HIS A 40 8.74 -5.18 0.16
C HIS A 40 7.83 -4.11 -0.45
N ALA A 41 6.88 -3.59 0.32
CA ALA A 41 6.00 -2.50 -0.11
C ALA A 41 6.79 -1.26 -0.54
N ALA A 42 7.83 -0.86 0.21
CA ALA A 42 8.69 0.26 -0.18
C ALA A 42 9.39 0.02 -1.52
N LYS A 43 9.86 -1.20 -1.79
CA LYS A 43 10.48 -1.56 -3.08
C LYS A 43 9.48 -1.53 -4.23
N VAL A 44 8.24 -1.95 -3.98
CA VAL A 44 7.15 -1.89 -4.97
C VAL A 44 6.79 -0.45 -5.28
N LEU A 45 6.60 0.40 -4.26
CA LEU A 45 6.29 1.82 -4.43
C LEU A 45 7.39 2.57 -5.18
N SER A 46 8.66 2.29 -4.88
CA SER A 46 9.81 2.94 -5.54
C SER A 46 10.07 2.49 -6.98
N ARG A 47 9.23 1.63 -7.56
CA ARG A 47 9.24 1.38 -9.01
C ARG A 47 8.59 2.52 -9.80
N ASP A 48 7.71 3.29 -9.16
CA ASP A 48 7.22 4.54 -9.73
C ASP A 48 8.34 5.58 -9.67
N ALA A 49 8.69 6.17 -10.82
CA ALA A 49 9.75 7.17 -10.92
C ALA A 49 9.47 8.43 -10.08
N ALA A 50 8.19 8.72 -9.79
CA ALA A 50 7.78 9.82 -8.93
C ALA A 50 8.05 9.54 -7.43
N ILE A 51 8.20 8.26 -7.05
CA ILE A 51 8.30 7.85 -5.65
C ILE A 51 9.73 7.37 -5.34
N SER A 52 10.45 8.15 -4.53
CA SER A 52 11.75 7.75 -4.01
C SER A 52 11.66 7.40 -2.51
N THR A 53 11.23 6.17 -2.22
CA THR A 53 11.10 5.68 -0.84
C THR A 53 11.96 4.44 -0.55
N GLY A 54 12.12 4.14 0.73
CA GLY A 54 12.78 2.95 1.24
C GLY A 54 12.17 2.57 2.58
N ARG A 55 12.47 1.37 3.11
CA ARG A 55 11.80 0.84 4.31
C ARG A 55 11.65 1.85 5.45
N ASN A 56 12.74 2.51 5.85
CA ASN A 56 12.73 3.47 6.96
C ASN A 56 11.95 4.74 6.62
N ARG A 57 12.08 5.25 5.39
CA ARG A 57 11.32 6.42 4.93
C ARG A 57 9.83 6.12 4.90
N LEU A 58 9.44 4.93 4.44
CA LEU A 58 8.05 4.49 4.46
C LEU A 58 7.49 4.38 5.88
N PHE A 59 8.28 3.91 6.85
CA PHE A 59 7.88 3.97 8.27
C PHE A 59 7.65 5.40 8.75
N SER A 60 8.54 6.34 8.40
CA SER A 60 8.32 7.76 8.73
C SER A 60 7.05 8.30 8.07
N SER A 61 6.85 8.08 6.77
CA SER A 61 5.65 8.53 6.06
C SER A 61 4.37 7.93 6.63
N MET A 62 4.38 6.66 7.03
CA MET A 62 3.25 6.04 7.73
C MET A 62 3.01 6.66 9.11
N ALA A 63 4.06 7.02 9.84
CA ALA A 63 3.93 7.69 11.14
C ALA A 63 3.36 9.10 10.97
N ASP A 64 3.87 9.86 9.99
CA ASP A 64 3.41 11.22 9.65
C ASP A 64 1.95 11.22 9.17
N ALA A 65 1.53 10.19 8.43
CA ALA A 65 0.15 9.97 8.01
C ALA A 65 -0.77 9.47 9.13
N GLY A 66 -0.25 9.25 10.35
CA GLY A 66 -1.03 8.76 11.49
C GLY A 66 -1.46 7.31 11.39
N TRP A 67 -0.68 6.45 10.72
CA TRP A 67 -1.00 5.03 10.57
C TRP A 67 -0.36 4.16 11.62
N ILE A 68 0.81 4.56 12.08
CA ILE A 68 1.61 3.84 13.06
C ILE A 68 2.15 4.80 14.11
N TYR A 69 2.52 4.27 15.26
CA TYR A 69 3.14 5.00 16.35
C TYR A 69 4.21 4.15 17.02
N ARG A 70 5.04 4.76 17.87
CA ARG A 70 6.01 4.02 18.67
C ARG A 70 5.56 3.89 20.12
N ALA A 71 5.71 2.69 20.68
CA ALA A 71 5.36 2.41 22.07
C ALA A 71 6.23 1.29 22.68
N GLY A 72 6.09 1.15 24.01
CA GLY A 72 6.78 0.16 24.83
C GLY A 72 8.27 0.45 25.05
N ASP A 73 8.90 -0.35 25.92
CA ASP A 73 10.28 -0.13 26.38
C ASP A 73 11.33 -0.25 25.26
N ARG A 74 10.98 -0.94 24.18
CA ARG A 74 11.84 -1.11 22.99
C ARG A 74 11.53 -0.12 21.87
N ASN A 75 10.64 0.85 22.11
CA ASN A 75 10.23 1.87 21.16
C ASN A 75 9.82 1.29 19.80
N GLN A 76 9.04 0.20 19.82
CA GLN A 76 8.68 -0.59 18.64
C GLN A 76 7.56 0.10 17.86
N TRP A 77 7.49 -0.16 16.55
CA TRP A 77 6.39 0.33 15.72
C TRP A 77 5.13 -0.50 15.96
N HIS A 78 4.01 0.18 16.18
CA HIS A 78 2.68 -0.39 16.31
C HIS A 78 1.73 0.30 15.32
N ALA A 79 0.81 -0.46 14.72
CA ALA A 79 -0.26 0.13 13.91
C ALA A 79 -1.38 0.67 14.81
N TYR A 80 -2.00 1.78 14.41
CA TYR A 80 -3.27 2.18 15.00
C TYR A 80 -4.36 1.18 14.65
N GLN A 81 -5.20 0.83 15.62
CA GLN A 81 -6.31 -0.12 15.45
C GLN A 81 -7.24 0.29 14.29
N THR A 82 -7.46 1.60 14.11
CA THR A 82 -8.26 2.15 13.01
C THR A 82 -7.71 1.80 11.62
N GLN A 83 -6.39 1.66 11.46
CA GLN A 83 -5.77 1.25 10.20
C GLN A 83 -5.83 -0.26 9.95
N ILE A 84 -5.98 -1.05 11.01
CA ILE A 84 -6.25 -2.49 10.88
C ILE A 84 -7.70 -2.68 10.46
N GLU A 85 -8.64 -2.01 11.13
CA GLU A 85 -10.07 -2.09 10.85
C GLU A 85 -10.45 -1.57 9.47
N ASN A 86 -9.79 -0.50 9.00
CA ASN A 86 -10.02 0.00 7.64
C ASN A 86 -9.34 -0.85 6.55
N GLY A 87 -8.60 -1.89 6.93
CA GLY A 87 -7.99 -2.87 6.05
C GLY A 87 -6.74 -2.36 5.31
N ARG A 88 -6.11 -1.26 5.75
CA ARG A 88 -4.85 -0.76 5.14
C ARG A 88 -3.62 -1.48 5.69
N LEU A 89 -3.66 -1.83 6.97
CA LEU A 89 -2.59 -2.55 7.65
C LEU A 89 -3.10 -3.89 8.18
N ALA A 90 -2.17 -4.83 8.33
CA ALA A 90 -2.42 -6.10 9.01
C ALA A 90 -1.30 -6.38 10.01
N HIS A 91 -1.60 -7.21 11.01
CA HIS A 91 -0.62 -7.67 11.98
C HIS A 91 -0.35 -9.15 11.78
N LYS A 92 0.93 -9.48 11.58
CA LYS A 92 1.39 -10.86 11.62
C LYS A 92 1.95 -11.15 13.01
N LEU A 93 1.32 -12.07 13.73
CA LEU A 93 1.86 -12.61 14.97
C LEU A 93 3.11 -13.44 14.64
N SER A 94 4.20 -13.14 15.33
CA SER A 94 5.42 -13.93 15.26
C SER A 94 5.47 -14.83 16.50
N GLY A 95 6.01 -16.05 16.32
CA GLY A 95 6.16 -17.00 17.42
C GLY A 95 7.14 -16.48 18.50
N PRO A 96 7.10 -17.05 19.71
CA PRO A 96 8.05 -16.72 20.77
C PRO A 96 9.50 -16.95 20.33
N PHE A 97 10.42 -16.09 20.72
CA PHE A 97 11.85 -16.24 20.47
C PHE A 97 12.64 -16.20 21.78
N LEU A 98 13.77 -16.92 21.82
CA LEU A 98 14.69 -16.86 22.96
C LEU A 98 15.48 -15.56 22.89
N ASN A 99 15.31 -14.69 23.89
CA ASN A 99 16.14 -13.51 24.01
C ASN A 99 17.47 -13.90 24.67
N HIS A 100 18.55 -13.94 23.89
CA HIS A 100 19.88 -14.31 24.37
C HIS A 100 20.45 -13.39 25.46
N ARG A 101 19.92 -12.16 25.60
CA ARG A 101 20.35 -11.21 26.63
C ARG A 101 19.69 -11.47 27.98
N THR A 102 18.43 -11.90 28.00
CA THR A 102 17.66 -12.13 29.24
C THR A 102 17.56 -13.62 29.59
N GLY A 103 17.81 -14.51 28.62
CA GLY A 103 17.66 -15.96 28.79
C GLY A 103 16.21 -16.44 28.74
N GLU A 104 15.25 -15.54 28.49
CA GLU A 104 13.82 -15.84 28.55
C GLU A 104 13.20 -15.97 27.15
N LEU A 105 12.11 -16.74 27.07
CA LEU A 105 11.26 -16.86 25.90
C LEU A 105 10.31 -15.66 25.85
N GLU A 106 10.54 -14.77 24.89
CA GLU A 106 9.76 -13.54 24.72
C GLU A 106 8.84 -13.64 23.50
N VAL A 107 7.62 -13.14 23.66
CA VAL A 107 6.70 -12.95 22.52
C VAL A 107 7.02 -11.60 21.88
N PRO A 108 7.42 -11.56 20.60
CA PRO A 108 7.71 -10.30 19.92
C PRO A 108 6.44 -9.48 19.69
N ALA A 109 6.59 -8.17 19.51
CA ALA A 109 5.47 -7.34 19.06
C ALA A 109 4.97 -7.84 17.69
N PRO A 110 3.66 -7.72 17.40
CA PRO A 110 3.12 -8.05 16.09
C PRO A 110 3.85 -7.28 14.98
N THR A 111 4.19 -7.99 13.90
CA THR A 111 4.88 -7.37 12.77
C THR A 111 3.87 -6.68 11.86
N ILE A 112 4.08 -5.41 11.58
CA ILE A 112 3.24 -4.61 10.68
C ILE A 112 3.38 -5.12 9.25
N ARG A 113 2.23 -5.33 8.60
CA ARG A 113 2.09 -5.68 7.20
C ARG A 113 1.20 -4.67 6.49
N ILE A 114 1.48 -4.47 5.21
CA ILE A 114 0.74 -3.54 4.34
C ILE A 114 -0.11 -4.38 3.40
N THR A 115 -1.42 -4.12 3.38
CA THR A 115 -2.34 -4.76 2.44
C THR A 115 -2.25 -4.09 1.08
N THR A 116 -2.91 -4.67 0.07
CA THR A 116 -3.06 -4.04 -1.25
C THR A 116 -3.74 -2.68 -1.17
N LYS A 117 -4.78 -2.56 -0.34
CA LYS A 117 -5.47 -1.30 -0.04
C LYS A 117 -4.56 -0.29 0.67
N GLY A 118 -3.72 -0.74 1.59
CA GLY A 118 -2.73 0.13 2.21
C GLY A 118 -1.70 0.64 1.20
N LEU A 119 -1.28 -0.23 0.28
CA LEU A 119 -0.31 0.12 -0.76
C LEU A 119 -0.86 1.18 -1.71
N SER A 120 -2.11 1.07 -2.15
CA SER A 120 -2.73 2.06 -3.04
C SER A 120 -2.84 3.44 -2.39
N VAL A 121 -3.25 3.49 -1.13
CA VAL A 121 -3.34 4.76 -0.40
C VAL A 121 -1.94 5.36 -0.16
N LEU A 122 -0.94 4.54 0.16
CA LEU A 122 0.44 5.00 0.33
C LEU A 122 1.02 5.56 -0.96
N HIS A 123 0.73 4.92 -2.10
CA HIS A 123 1.14 5.40 -3.42
C HIS A 123 0.60 6.82 -3.67
N ARG A 124 -0.69 7.08 -3.37
CA ARG A 124 -1.28 8.43 -3.46
C ARG A 124 -0.62 9.44 -2.51
N ILE A 125 -0.44 9.06 -1.23
CA ILE A 125 0.17 9.95 -0.23
C ILE A 125 1.58 10.37 -0.66
N LEU A 126 2.31 9.48 -1.32
CA LEU A 126 3.67 9.72 -1.79
C LEU A 126 3.73 10.42 -3.15
N GLY A 127 2.59 10.80 -3.74
CA GLY A 127 2.52 11.54 -4.99
C GLY A 127 2.73 10.68 -6.23
N GLY A 128 2.40 9.39 -6.16
CA GLY A 128 2.41 8.50 -7.31
C GLY A 128 1.47 8.99 -8.41
N THR A 129 1.92 8.87 -9.66
CA THR A 129 1.24 9.43 -10.83
C THR A 129 0.26 8.47 -11.51
N ASP A 130 0.24 7.20 -11.08
CA ASP A 130 -0.68 6.17 -11.58
C ASP A 130 -1.98 6.12 -10.76
N ASP A 131 -3.12 6.08 -11.45
CA ASP A 131 -4.46 6.23 -10.85
C ASP A 131 -4.95 4.92 -10.23
N LEU A 132 -4.37 4.55 -9.08
CA LEU A 132 -4.70 3.33 -8.32
C LEU A 132 -6.12 3.32 -7.73
N ASP A 133 -6.84 4.45 -7.74
CA ASP A 133 -8.22 4.55 -7.20
C ASP A 133 -9.28 4.04 -8.19
N TYR A 134 -9.08 4.27 -9.48
CA TYR A 134 -10.03 3.88 -10.53
C TYR A 134 -10.21 2.35 -10.59
N LEU A 135 -9.14 1.60 -10.27
CA LEU A 135 -9.09 0.14 -10.35
C LEU A 135 -9.79 -0.59 -9.20
N LEU A 136 -9.83 -0.02 -8.00
CA LEU A 136 -10.45 -0.68 -6.84
C LEU A 136 -11.95 -0.35 -6.71
N SER A 137 -12.40 0.81 -7.21
CA SER A 137 -13.84 1.11 -7.28
C SER A 137 -14.57 0.28 -8.35
N SER A 138 -13.86 -0.11 -9.41
CA SER A 138 -14.41 -0.93 -10.50
C SER A 138 -14.81 -2.34 -10.05
N ASP A 139 -14.12 -2.90 -9.05
CA ASP A 139 -14.42 -4.22 -8.48
C ASP A 139 -15.65 -4.19 -7.56
N GLU A 140 -15.99 -3.03 -6.97
CA GLU A 140 -17.16 -2.87 -6.09
C GLU A 140 -18.46 -2.68 -6.89
N GLU A 141 -18.40 -2.04 -8.07
CA GLU A 141 -19.53 -1.95 -9.01
C GLU A 141 -19.77 -3.23 -9.81
N ALA A 142 -18.74 -4.06 -10.04
CA ALA A 142 -18.89 -5.34 -10.75
C ALA A 142 -19.46 -6.48 -9.87
N ALA A 143 -19.54 -6.27 -8.56
CA ALA A 143 -20.03 -7.25 -7.58
C ALA A 143 -21.46 -6.96 -7.06
N ALA A 144 -22.12 -5.91 -7.57
CA ALA A 144 -23.51 -5.52 -7.27
C ALA A 144 -24.45 -5.84 -8.45
#